data_AF-A0A257GTD8-F1
#
_entry.id   AF-A0A257GTD8-F1
#
_cell.length_a   1.000
_cell.length_b   1.000
_cell.length_c   1.000
_cell.angle_alpha   90.00
_cell.angle_beta   90.00
_cell.angle_gamma   90.00
#
_symmetry.space_group_name_H-M   'P 1'
#
loop_
_entity.id
_entity.type
_entity.pdbx_description
1 polymer ?
#
loop_
_entity_poly.entity_id
_entity_poly.type
_entity_poly.pdbx_seq_one_letter_code
_entity_poly.pdbx_strand_id
1 'polypeptide(L)'
;MRGGSLADSGLQMPVWPNANCRARIPVMKANASATAQRVEIVIYPGFKLLEAVARMSVFEYANVHLERQGRPRGYEVRFAAVQAGSVLSDLRIPLAATSSLADVAEAD
;
A
#
# COMPACT_ATOMS: atom_id res chain seq x y z
N MET A 1 13.66 -43.90 -14.71
CA MET A 1 14.49 -42.71 -15.02
C MET A 1 13.58 -41.49 -15.02
N ARG A 2 13.93 -40.45 -14.26
CA ARG A 2 13.17 -39.20 -14.12
C ARG A 2 13.43 -38.30 -15.34
N GLY A 3 12.38 -37.66 -15.85
CA GLY A 3 12.49 -36.45 -16.67
C GLY A 3 11.51 -35.41 -16.10
N GLY A 4 12.03 -34.49 -15.29
CA GLY A 4 11.27 -33.39 -14.69
C GLY A 4 11.19 -32.21 -15.64
N SER A 5 9.99 -31.67 -15.82
CA SER A 5 9.73 -30.43 -16.54
C SER A 5 10.02 -29.23 -15.65
N LEU A 6 10.89 -28.33 -16.10
CA LEU A 6 11.20 -27.04 -15.48
C LEU A 6 10.18 -26.00 -15.97
N ALA A 7 9.02 -25.95 -15.33
CA ALA A 7 8.06 -24.87 -15.54
C ALA A 7 7.18 -24.70 -14.31
N ASP A 8 7.78 -24.36 -13.16
CA ASP A 8 7.00 -23.84 -12.03
C ASP A 8 7.89 -22.97 -11.16
N SER A 9 7.95 -21.68 -11.50
CA SER A 9 8.52 -20.65 -10.63
C SER A 9 7.53 -19.51 -10.52
N GLY A 10 6.27 -19.86 -10.29
CA GLY A 10 5.32 -18.94 -9.68
C GLY A 10 5.80 -18.68 -8.26
N LEU A 11 6.17 -17.43 -7.96
CA LEU A 11 6.36 -16.97 -6.59
C LEU A 11 5.04 -17.15 -5.84
N GLN A 12 4.89 -18.32 -5.22
CA GLN A 12 3.78 -18.66 -4.35
C GLN A 12 3.86 -17.73 -3.13
N MET A 13 3.07 -16.66 -3.14
CA MET A 13 2.80 -15.86 -1.95
C MET A 13 2.27 -16.79 -0.83
N PRO A 14 2.71 -16.63 0.42
CA PRO A 14 2.23 -17.47 1.51
C PRO A 14 0.71 -17.33 1.64
N VAL A 15 0.01 -18.45 1.43
CA VAL A 15 -1.40 -18.60 1.79
C VAL A 15 -1.44 -18.65 3.30
N TRP A 16 -1.95 -17.59 3.93
CA TRP A 16 -2.18 -17.58 5.37
C TRP A 16 -3.26 -18.61 5.73
N PRO A 17 -3.07 -19.43 6.78
CA PRO A 17 -4.08 -20.38 7.20
C PRO A 17 -5.37 -19.65 7.62
N ASN A 18 -6.47 -20.03 6.97
CA ASN A 18 -7.85 -20.03 7.45
C ASN A 18 -8.22 -19.13 8.65
N ALA A 19 -8.89 -18.02 8.30
CA ALA A 19 -10.20 -17.63 8.83
C ALA A 19 -10.54 -18.05 10.28
N ASN A 20 -9.96 -17.37 11.28
CA ASN A 20 -10.61 -17.27 12.60
C ASN A 20 -10.20 -16.03 13.42
N CYS A 21 -10.03 -14.87 12.76
CA CYS A 21 -10.01 -13.59 13.47
C CYS A 21 -11.45 -13.19 13.84
N ARG A 22 -12.02 -13.81 14.87
CA ARG A 22 -13.26 -13.37 15.53
C ARG A 22 -13.08 -12.11 16.39
N ALA A 23 -11.90 -11.50 16.37
CA ALA A 23 -11.75 -10.14 16.83
C ALA A 23 -12.55 -9.25 15.87
N ARG A 24 -13.68 -8.70 16.35
CA ARG A 24 -14.29 -7.52 15.75
C ARG A 24 -13.21 -6.44 15.79
N ILE A 25 -12.36 -6.39 14.77
CA ILE A 25 -11.72 -5.14 14.38
C ILE A 25 -12.92 -4.20 14.25
N PRO A 26 -13.02 -3.12 15.04
CA PRO A 26 -14.01 -2.12 14.76
C PRO A 26 -13.69 -1.66 13.34
N VAL A 27 -14.48 -2.14 12.38
CA VAL A 27 -14.58 -1.52 11.07
C VAL A 27 -15.03 -0.11 11.46
N MET A 28 -14.08 0.83 11.49
CA MET A 28 -14.41 2.25 11.40
C MET A 28 -15.46 2.28 10.32
N LYS A 29 -16.69 2.74 10.67
CA LYS A 29 -17.80 2.83 9.73
C LYS A 29 -17.20 3.25 8.40
N ALA A 30 -17.28 2.37 7.41
CA ALA A 30 -16.89 2.74 6.07
C ALA A 30 -17.74 3.98 5.78
N ASN A 31 -17.11 5.15 5.75
CA ASN A 31 -17.76 6.28 5.15
C ASN A 31 -17.97 5.80 3.72
N ALA A 32 -19.23 5.52 3.38
CA ALA A 32 -19.62 5.14 2.04
C ALA A 32 -19.50 6.39 1.16
N SER A 33 -18.29 6.93 1.05
CA SER A 33 -17.91 7.76 -0.07
C SER A 33 -17.87 6.84 -1.27
N ALA A 34 -18.54 7.23 -2.35
CA ALA A 34 -18.49 6.50 -3.61
C ALA A 34 -17.06 6.45 -4.21
N THR A 35 -16.13 7.23 -3.66
CA THR A 35 -14.74 7.35 -4.09
C THR A 35 -13.77 6.77 -3.06
N ALA A 36 -12.67 6.20 -3.55
CA ALA A 36 -11.58 5.73 -2.71
C ALA A 36 -11.01 6.89 -1.86
N GLN A 37 -10.73 6.62 -0.58
CA GLN A 37 -10.10 7.59 0.30
C GLN A 37 -8.65 7.78 -0.11
N ARG A 38 -8.24 9.03 -0.36
CA ARG A 38 -6.84 9.38 -0.63
C ARG A 38 -6.02 9.34 0.65
N VAL A 39 -4.85 8.73 0.59
CA VAL A 39 -3.88 8.64 1.68
C VAL A 39 -2.51 9.09 1.16
N GLU A 40 -2.02 10.21 1.67
CA GLU A 40 -0.71 10.77 1.33
C GLU A 40 0.30 10.40 2.43
N ILE A 41 1.29 9.57 2.08
CA ILE A 41 2.41 9.25 2.97
C ILE A 41 3.49 10.29 2.74
N VAL A 42 3.62 11.22 3.68
CA VAL A 42 4.63 12.27 3.62
C VAL A 42 6.01 11.70 3.92
N ILE A 43 6.96 11.92 3.01
CA ILE A 43 8.37 11.53 3.14
C ILE A 43 9.29 12.73 2.97
N TYR A 44 10.43 12.69 3.66
CA TYR A 44 11.50 13.67 3.59
C TYR A 44 12.82 12.97 3.26
N PRO A 45 13.84 13.67 2.74
CA PRO A 45 15.16 13.07 2.52
C PRO A 45 15.67 12.34 3.78
N GLY A 46 16.16 11.10 3.60
CA GLY A 46 16.60 10.25 4.70
C GLY A 46 15.47 9.51 5.44
N PHE A 47 14.24 9.51 4.90
CA PHE A 47 13.13 8.73 5.46
C PHE A 47 13.48 7.24 5.58
N LYS A 48 12.81 6.56 6.50
CA LYS A 48 12.96 5.13 6.74
C LYS A 48 12.21 4.32 5.68
N LEU A 49 12.94 3.67 4.78
CA LEU A 49 12.34 2.98 3.63
C LEU A 49 11.34 1.91 4.06
N LEU A 50 11.75 1.01 4.95
CA LEU A 50 10.94 -0.13 5.37
C LEU A 50 9.65 0.31 6.06
N GLU A 51 9.72 1.38 6.84
CA GLU A 51 8.57 1.95 7.56
C GLU A 51 7.57 2.62 6.62
N ALA A 52 8.05 3.33 5.59
CA ALA A 52 7.19 3.93 4.57
C ALA A 52 6.48 2.86 3.72
N VAL A 53 7.23 1.85 3.28
CA VAL A 53 6.68 0.72 2.51
C VAL A 53 5.70 -0.10 3.34
N ALA A 54 5.98 -0.33 4.63
CA ALA A 54 5.05 -1.03 5.52
C ALA A 54 3.72 -0.28 5.69
N ARG A 55 3.74 1.06 5.76
CA ARG A 55 2.51 1.87 5.81
C ARG A 55 1.71 1.76 4.51
N MET A 56 2.38 1.89 3.36
CA MET A 56 1.74 1.73 2.05
C MET A 56 1.12 0.34 1.90
N SER A 57 1.84 -0.71 2.31
CA SER A 57 1.40 -2.10 2.09
C SER A 57 0.14 -2.46 2.86
N VAL A 58 -0.12 -1.88 4.04
CA VAL A 58 -1.35 -2.10 4.81
C VAL A 58 -2.59 -1.66 4.01
N PHE A 59 -2.55 -0.46 3.42
CA PHE A 59 -3.67 0.06 2.62
C PHE A 59 -3.83 -0.71 1.31
N GLU A 60 -2.73 -1.04 0.63
CA GLU A 60 -2.78 -1.87 -0.57
C GLU A 60 -3.32 -3.27 -0.27
N TYR A 61 -2.96 -3.86 0.87
CA TYR A 61 -3.49 -5.15 1.28
C TYR A 61 -4.99 -5.10 1.61
N ALA A 62 -5.47 -3.99 2.18
CA ALA A 62 -6.90 -3.76 2.36
C ALA A 62 -7.62 -3.69 1.00
N ASN A 63 -7.05 -3.00 0.00
CA ASN A 63 -7.59 -2.98 -1.36
C ASN A 63 -7.65 -4.39 -1.98
N VAL A 64 -6.61 -5.20 -1.82
CA VAL A 64 -6.62 -6.61 -2.28
C VAL A 64 -7.79 -7.39 -1.67
N HIS A 65 -8.13 -7.15 -0.39
CA HIS A 65 -9.26 -7.82 0.25
C HIS A 65 -10.62 -7.32 -0.25
N LEU A 66 -10.73 -6.02 -0.52
CA LEU A 66 -11.93 -5.43 -1.10
C LEU A 66 -12.19 -5.97 -2.51
N GLU A 67 -11.16 -5.98 -3.35
CA GLU A 67 -11.24 -6.49 -4.73
C GLU A 67 -11.63 -7.97 -4.75
N ARG A 68 -11.07 -8.80 -3.85
CA ARG A 68 -11.45 -10.21 -3.68
C ARG A 68 -12.90 -10.42 -3.26
N GLN A 69 -13.52 -9.41 -2.64
CA GLN A 69 -14.93 -9.42 -2.26
C GLN A 69 -15.84 -8.81 -3.35
N GLY A 70 -15.30 -8.48 -4.53
CA GLY A 70 -16.04 -7.79 -5.59
C GLY A 70 -16.38 -6.34 -5.26
N ARG A 71 -15.67 -5.74 -4.30
CA ARG A 71 -15.85 -4.35 -3.88
C ARG A 71 -14.80 -3.47 -4.56
N PRO A 72 -15.13 -2.20 -4.87
CA PRO A 72 -14.13 -1.26 -5.37
C PRO A 72 -13.03 -1.00 -4.33
N ARG A 73 -11.87 -0.51 -4.80
CA ARG A 73 -10.76 -0.08 -3.94
C ARG A 73 -11.25 0.96 -2.94
N GLY A 74 -10.81 0.81 -1.69
CA GLY A 74 -11.15 1.72 -0.60
C GLY A 74 -10.13 2.84 -0.43
N TYR A 75 -8.90 2.63 -0.89
CA TYR A 75 -7.79 3.56 -0.68
C TYR A 75 -7.03 3.86 -1.97
N GLU A 76 -6.68 5.12 -2.17
CA GLU A 76 -5.70 5.58 -3.13
C GLU A 76 -4.48 6.08 -2.36
N VAL A 77 -3.37 5.33 -2.41
CA VAL A 77 -2.17 5.64 -1.62
C VAL A 77 -1.12 6.28 -2.50
N ARG A 78 -0.55 7.39 -2.03
CA ARG A 78 0.51 8.14 -2.72
C ARG A 78 1.60 8.57 -1.75
N PHE A 79 2.75 8.92 -2.29
CA PHE A 79 3.82 9.57 -1.53
C PHE A 79 3.83 11.06 -1.83
N ALA A 80 3.93 11.86 -0.78
CA ALA A 80 4.10 13.30 -0.86
C ALA A 80 5.44 13.73 -0.27
N ALA A 81 6.01 14.81 -0.78
CA ALA A 81 7.25 15.37 -0.28
C ALA A 81 7.25 16.90 -0.41
N VAL A 82 8.27 17.59 0.09
CA VAL A 82 8.38 19.06 -0.04
C VAL A 82 8.22 19.51 -1.49
N GLN A 83 8.81 18.75 -2.41
CA GLN A 83 8.61 18.87 -3.85
C GLN A 83 8.33 17.49 -4.43
N ALA A 84 7.44 17.40 -5.42
CA ALA A 84 7.23 16.14 -6.15
C ALA A 84 8.52 15.71 -6.85
N GLY A 85 8.78 14.41 -6.90
CA GLY A 85 10.00 13.84 -7.49
C GLY A 85 10.64 12.75 -6.64
N SER A 86 11.88 12.41 -6.98
CA SER A 86 12.66 11.36 -6.31
C SER A 86 13.16 11.83 -4.94
N VAL A 87 12.83 11.09 -3.88
CA VAL A 87 13.29 11.32 -2.51
C VAL A 87 14.12 10.12 -2.06
N LEU A 88 15.35 10.37 -1.62
CA LEU A 88 16.28 9.32 -1.22
C LEU A 88 16.02 8.85 0.22
N SER A 89 15.92 7.53 0.44
CA SER A 89 15.76 6.94 1.78
C SER A 89 17.07 6.80 2.55
N ASP A 90 16.98 6.39 3.82
CA ASP A 90 18.10 6.02 4.68
C ASP A 90 18.97 4.87 4.13
N LEU A 91 18.40 4.03 3.27
CA LEU A 91 19.12 2.96 2.56
C LEU A 91 19.64 3.37 1.18
N ARG A 92 19.59 4.67 0.84
CA ARG A 92 19.96 5.21 -0.48
C ARG A 92 19.15 4.64 -1.65
N ILE A 93 17.96 4.12 -1.37
CA ILE A 93 16.98 3.71 -2.38
C ILE A 93 15.95 4.84 -2.53
N PRO A 94 15.72 5.38 -3.73
CA PRO A 94 14.74 6.45 -3.91
C PRO A 94 13.31 5.93 -3.93
N LEU A 95 12.37 6.74 -3.44
CA LEU A 95 10.94 6.62 -3.76
C LEU A 95 10.47 7.88 -4.50
N ALA A 96 9.51 7.70 -5.41
CA ALA A 96 8.90 8.79 -6.14
C ALA A 96 7.73 9.38 -5.32
N ALA A 97 7.84 10.64 -4.94
CA ALA A 97 6.72 11.44 -4.47
C ALA A 97 5.96 12.02 -5.68
N THR A 98 4.67 11.72 -5.78
CA THR A 98 3.82 12.18 -6.89
C THR A 98 3.15 13.51 -6.62
N SER A 99 3.21 13.98 -5.38
CA SER A 99 2.59 15.23 -4.92
C SER A 99 3.56 16.01 -4.04
N SER A 100 3.48 17.33 -4.11
CA SER A 100 4.17 18.23 -3.19
C SER A 100 3.32 18.49 -1.94
N LEU A 101 3.95 18.97 -0.86
CA LEU A 101 3.21 19.36 0.36
C LEU A 101 2.22 20.50 0.09
N ALA A 102 2.51 21.37 -0.88
CA ALA A 102 1.56 22.40 -1.31
C ALA A 102 0.31 21.77 -1.94
N ASP A 103 0.48 20.75 -2.78
CA ASP A 103 -0.65 20.04 -3.42
C ASP A 103 -1.53 19.33 -2.39
N VAL A 104 -0.94 18.83 -1.29
CA VAL A 104 -1.67 18.14 -0.22
C VAL A 104 -2.41 19.13 0.68
N ALA A 105 -1.82 20.29 0.99
CA ALA A 105 -2.43 21.31 1.84
C ALA A 105 -3.64 22.02 1.20
N GLU A 106 -3.68 22.09 -0.14
CA GLU A 106 -4.78 22.67 -0.92
C GLU A 106 -5.96 21.70 -1.13
N ALA A 107 -5.81 20.43 -0.72
CA ALA A 107 -6.80 19.38 -0.96
C ALA A 107 -7.81 19.17 0.19
N ASP A 108 -7.63 19.87 1.32
CA ASP A 108 -8.53 19.94 2.48
C ASP A 108 -9.35 21.25 2.50
#